data_AF-A0A3E0DG54-F1
#
_entry.id   AF-A0A3E0DG54-F1
#
_cell.length_a   1.000
_cell.length_b   1.000
_cell.length_c   1.000
_cell.angle_alpha   90.00
_cell.angle_beta   90.00
_cell.angle_gamma   90.00
#
_symmetry.space_group_name_H-M   'P 1'
#
loop_
_entity.id
_entity.type
_entity.pdbx_description
1 polymer ?
#
loop_
_entity_poly.entity_id
_entity_poly.type
_entity_poly.pdbx_seq_one_letter_code
_entity_poly.pdbx_strand_id
1 'polypeptide(L)'
;MDITVRQVILDLICRKQAVIPAEISEKLSENQLWNLKEMETDGLISTTNDEILVSEKGMKVIRNICSQLDLRLAENQTKKALFSETI
;
A
#
# COMPACT_ATOMS: atom_id res chain seq x y z
N MET A 1 13.56 1.05 -6.74
CA MET A 1 12.60 0.86 -5.63
C MET A 1 11.86 2.13 -5.25
N ASP A 2 12.51 3.18 -4.77
CA ASP A 2 11.81 4.39 -4.29
C ASP A 2 11.01 5.12 -5.39
N ILE A 3 11.56 5.23 -6.59
CA ILE A 3 10.85 5.78 -7.75
C ILE A 3 9.62 4.95 -8.14
N THR A 4 9.70 3.63 -8.00
CA THR A 4 8.66 2.68 -8.40
C THR A 4 7.46 2.80 -7.48
N VAL A 5 7.69 2.82 -6.16
CA VAL A 5 6.62 3.01 -5.16
C VAL A 5 5.97 4.39 -5.31
N ARG A 6 6.76 5.45 -5.52
CA ARG A 6 6.20 6.79 -5.77
C ARG A 6 5.34 6.84 -7.03
N GLN A 7 5.75 6.16 -8.10
CA GLN A 7 4.98 6.10 -9.34
C GLN A 7 3.64 5.39 -9.11
N VAL A 8 3.66 4.24 -8.42
CA VAL A 8 2.44 3.52 -8.01
C VAL A 8 1.50 4.44 -7.23
N ILE A 9 2.00 5.13 -6.21
CA ILE A 9 1.19 6.05 -5.38
C ILE A 9 0.62 7.19 -6.24
N LEU A 10 1.42 7.75 -7.15
CA LEU A 10 0.98 8.82 -8.05
C LEU A 10 -0.14 8.33 -8.98
N ASP A 11 0.02 7.14 -9.56
CA ASP A 11 -0.96 6.57 -10.47
C ASP A 11 -2.27 6.24 -9.73
N LEU A 12 -2.22 5.74 -8.49
CA LEU A 12 -3.40 5.56 -7.65
C LEU A 12 -4.12 6.87 -7.36
N ILE A 13 -3.40 7.96 -7.08
CA ILE A 13 -4.00 9.27 -6.78
C ILE A 13 -4.60 9.89 -8.04
N CYS A 14 -3.88 9.88 -9.16
CA CYS A 14 -4.26 10.59 -10.38
C CYS A 14 -5.21 9.80 -11.28
N ARG A 15 -5.00 8.48 -11.37
CA ARG A 15 -5.68 7.60 -12.32
C ARG A 15 -6.64 6.64 -11.63
N LYS A 16 -6.62 6.56 -10.30
CA LYS A 16 -7.35 5.56 -9.51
C LYS A 16 -6.94 4.12 -9.81
N GLN A 17 -5.83 3.90 -10.52
CA GLN A 17 -5.31 2.58 -10.81
C GLN A 17 -3.79 2.61 -10.87
N ALA A 18 -3.14 1.52 -10.50
CA ALA A 18 -1.70 1.37 -10.65
C ALA A 18 -1.30 -0.09 -10.76
N VAL A 19 -0.29 -0.36 -11.58
CA VAL A 19 0.38 -1.65 -11.63
C VAL A 19 1.37 -1.75 -10.47
N ILE A 20 1.23 -2.77 -9.64
CA ILE A 20 2.13 -3.17 -8.56
C ILE A 20 3.12 -4.20 -9.11
N PRO A 21 4.40 -3.83 -9.32
CA PRO A 21 5.44 -4.77 -9.69
C PRO A 21 5.65 -5.83 -8.61
N ALA A 22 6.02 -7.04 -9.01
CA ALA A 22 6.30 -8.16 -8.11
C ALA A 22 7.31 -7.79 -7.00
N GLU A 23 8.33 -6.99 -7.33
CA GLU A 23 9.33 -6.49 -6.38
C GLU A 23 8.72 -5.69 -5.22
N ILE A 24 7.59 -5.00 -5.45
CA ILE A 24 6.86 -4.26 -4.41
C ILE A 24 5.97 -5.22 -3.64
N SER A 25 5.21 -6.09 -4.31
CA SER A 25 4.31 -7.03 -3.64
C SER A 25 5.05 -8.00 -2.72
N GLU A 26 6.22 -8.47 -3.13
CA GLU A 26 7.09 -9.36 -2.34
C GLU A 26 7.67 -8.70 -1.08
N LYS A 27 7.69 -7.36 -1.04
CA LYS A 27 8.19 -6.58 0.10
C LYS A 27 7.09 -6.16 1.08
N LEU A 28 5.83 -6.35 0.72
CA LEU A 28 4.73 -6.07 1.62
C LEU A 28 4.72 -7.11 2.75
N SER A 29 4.57 -6.63 3.97
CA SER A 29 4.36 -7.49 5.13
C SER A 29 3.00 -8.20 5.06
N GLU A 30 2.86 -9.31 5.76
CA GLU A 30 1.59 -10.04 5.87
C GLU A 30 0.44 -9.13 6.36
N ASN A 31 0.73 -8.21 7.28
CA ASN A 31 -0.25 -7.23 7.75
C ASN A 31 -0.70 -6.26 6.66
N GLN A 32 0.21 -5.79 5.80
CA GLN A 32 -0.15 -4.92 4.67
C GLN A 32 -0.99 -5.68 3.64
N LEU A 33 -0.61 -6.93 3.34
CA LEU A 33 -1.38 -7.79 2.44
C LEU A 33 -2.79 -8.08 2.99
N TRP A 34 -2.90 -8.32 4.30
CA TRP A 34 -4.17 -8.50 4.98
C TRP A 34 -5.04 -7.23 4.88
N ASN A 35 -4.49 -6.06 5.21
CA ASN A 35 -5.20 -4.79 5.12
C ASN A 35 -5.69 -4.50 3.69
N LEU A 36 -4.87 -4.80 2.67
CA LEU A 36 -5.28 -4.64 1.27
C LEU A 36 -6.46 -5.58 0.92
N LYS A 37 -6.46 -6.83 1.39
CA LYS A 37 -7.59 -7.75 1.21
C LYS A 37 -8.86 -7.29 1.93
N GLU A 38 -8.73 -6.73 3.14
CA GLU A 38 -9.86 -6.16 3.88
C GLU A 38 -10.45 -4.97 3.11
N MET A 39 -9.58 -4.07 2.61
CA MET A 39 -9.99 -2.94 1.75
C MET A 39 -10.68 -3.40 0.46
N GLU A 40 -10.23 -4.51 -0.13
CA GLU A 40 -10.88 -5.13 -1.30
C GLU A 40 -12.27 -5.66 -0.93
N THR A 41 -12.39 -6.37 0.19
CA THR A 41 -13.66 -6.91 0.71
C THR A 41 -14.66 -5.78 1.00
N ASP A 42 -14.18 -4.64 1.49
CA ASP A 42 -14.98 -3.43 1.77
C ASP A 42 -15.38 -2.65 0.49
N GLY A 43 -14.95 -3.10 -0.68
CA GLY A 43 -15.19 -2.47 -1.97
C GLY A 43 -14.45 -1.13 -2.14
N LEU A 44 -13.34 -0.93 -1.42
CA LEU A 44 -12.50 0.26 -1.53
C LEU A 44 -11.52 0.12 -2.70
N ILE A 45 -10.98 -1.08 -2.89
CA ILE A 45 -10.10 -1.41 -3.99
C ILE A 45 -10.54 -2.70 -4.68
N SER A 46 -9.96 -2.97 -5.83
CA SER A 46 -10.02 -4.27 -6.51
C SER A 46 -8.63 -4.61 -7.00
N THR A 47 -8.15 -5.80 -6.69
CA THR A 47 -6.86 -6.28 -7.16
C THR A 47 -7.07 -7.24 -8.34
N THR A 48 -6.25 -7.13 -9.38
CA THR A 48 -6.31 -8.01 -10.55
C THR A 48 -4.89 -8.33 -11.00
N ASN A 49 -4.43 -9.55 -10.73
CA ASN A 49 -3.04 -9.98 -10.93
C ASN A 49 -2.05 -9.03 -10.25
N ASP A 50 -1.49 -8.11 -11.04
CA ASP A 50 -0.48 -7.12 -10.71
C ASP A 50 -1.04 -5.69 -10.76
N GLU A 51 -2.35 -5.47 -10.90
CA GLU A 51 -2.97 -4.15 -10.89
C GLU A 51 -3.89 -3.94 -9.67
N ILE A 52 -3.89 -2.73 -9.15
CA ILE A 52 -4.85 -2.25 -8.15
C ILE A 52 -5.71 -1.16 -8.78
N LEU A 53 -7.03 -1.31 -8.67
CA LEU A 53 -8.03 -0.29 -9.00
C LEU A 53 -8.66 0.23 -7.71
N VAL A 54 -8.86 1.53 -7.61
CA VAL A 54 -9.48 2.21 -6.47
C VAL A 54 -10.89 2.62 -6.84
N SER A 55 -11.87 2.21 -6.03
CA SER A 55 -13.27 2.59 -6.23
C SER A 55 -13.50 4.05 -5.82
N GLU A 56 -14.66 4.61 -6.16
CA GLU A 56 -15.04 5.95 -5.69
C GLU A 56 -15.09 6.06 -4.16
N LYS A 57 -15.45 4.97 -3.48
CA LYS A 57 -15.43 4.89 -2.00
C LYS A 57 -13.99 4.85 -1.50
N GLY A 58 -13.12 4.07 -2.14
CA GLY A 58 -11.69 4.00 -1.84
C GLY A 58 -10.98 5.35 -2.01
N MET A 59 -11.43 6.15 -2.98
CA MET A 59 -10.85 7.47 -3.24
C MET A 59 -10.97 8.42 -2.03
N LYS A 60 -12.01 8.27 -1.20
CA LYS A 60 -12.19 9.05 0.04
C LYS A 60 -11.13 8.72 1.10
N VAL A 61 -10.54 7.53 1.01
CA VAL A 61 -9.53 7.00 1.94
C VAL A 61 -8.20 6.70 1.23
N ILE A 62 -7.93 7.34 0.08
CA ILE A 62 -6.75 7.07 -0.75
C ILE A 62 -5.44 7.13 0.03
N ARG A 63 -5.34 8.03 1.02
CA ARG A 63 -4.14 8.14 1.86
C ARG A 63 -3.88 6.87 2.67
N ASN A 64 -4.94 6.20 3.16
CA ASN A 64 -4.82 4.94 3.89
C ASN A 64 -4.46 3.78 2.96
N ILE A 65 -4.92 3.82 1.71
CA ILE A 65 -4.55 2.83 0.69
C ILE A 65 -3.07 3.00 0.33
N CYS A 66 -2.66 4.23 -0.01
CA CYS A 66 -1.26 4.53 -0.35
C CYS A 66 -0.29 4.22 0.81
N SER A 67 -0.71 4.41 2.07
CA SER A 67 0.14 4.06 3.22
C SER A 67 0.40 2.56 3.34
N GLN A 68 -0.51 1.69 2.85
CA GLN A 68 -0.24 0.24 2.84
C GLN A 68 0.84 -0.12 1.82
N LEU A 69 1.02 0.69 0.77
CA LEU A 69 1.98 0.46 -0.31
C LEU A 69 3.31 1.20 -0.10
N ASP A 70 3.37 2.16 0.83
CA ASP A 70 4.59 2.90 1.14
C ASP A 70 5.56 2.06 1.99
N LEU A 71 6.47 1.38 1.29
CA LEU A 71 7.52 0.54 1.90
C LEU A 71 8.50 1.34 2.78
N ARG A 72 8.68 2.65 2.54
CA ARG A 72 9.57 3.49 3.37
C ARG A 72 8.93 3.84 4.70
N LEU A 73 7.61 4.00 4.72
CA LEU A 73 6.87 4.17 5.96
C LEU A 73 6.98 2.90 6.81
N ALA A 74 6.87 1.72 6.19
CA ALA A 74 7.03 0.44 6.86
C ALA A 74 8.43 0.26 7.48
N GLU A 75 9.51 0.49 6.72
CA GLU A 75 10.89 0.41 7.24
C GLU A 75 11.17 1.38 8.40
N ASN A 76 10.61 2.59 8.34
CA ASN A 76 10.75 3.57 9.41
C ASN A 76 9.89 3.24 10.65
N GLN A 77 8.71 2.62 10.47
CA GLN A 77 7.89 2.14 11.58
C GLN A 77 8.53 0.94 12.28
N THR A 78 9.09 -0.02 11.53
CA THR A 78 9.84 -1.15 12.11
C THR A 78 11.05 -0.68 12.91
N LYS A 79 11.81 0.30 12.40
CA LYS A 79 12.90 0.92 13.17
C LYS A 79 12.38 1.58 14.45
N LYS A 80 11.27 2.31 14.41
CA LYS A 80 10.69 2.96 15.61
C LYS A 80 10.22 1.95 16.66
N ALA A 81 9.65 0.81 16.25
CA ALA A 81 9.22 -0.23 17.17
C ALA A 81 10.40 -0.92 17.89
N LEU A 82 11.54 -1.10 17.20
CA LEU A 82 12.76 -1.69 17.77
C LEU A 82 13.48 -0.80 18.80
N PHE A 83 13.15 0.48 18.91
CA PHE A 83 13.69 1.40 19.91
C PHE A 83 12.74 1.66 21.09
N SER A 84 11.65 0.89 21.23
CA SER A 84 10.74 0.96 22.38
C SER A 84 10.92 -0.22 23.35
N GLU A 85 12.09 -0.86 23.37
CA GLU A 85 12.50 -1.73 24.47
C GLU A 85 13.78 -1.19 25.12
N THR A 86 13.76 -1.21 26.46
CA THR A 86 14.76 -0.76 27.46
C THR A 86 14.58 0.69 27.89
N ILE A 87 14.13 1.01 29.12
CA ILE A 87 14.31 0.38 30.44
C ILE A 87 12.98 0.31 31.19
#